data_AF-A0A6N6KXY8-F1
#
_entry.id   AF-A0A6N6KXY8-F1
#
_cell.length_a   1.000
_cell.length_b   1.000
_cell.length_c   1.000
_cell.angle_alpha   90.00
_cell.angle_beta   90.00
_cell.angle_gamma   90.00
#
_symmetry.space_group_name_H-M   'P 1'
#
loop_
_entity.id
_entity.type
_entity.pdbx_description
1 polymer ?
#
loop_
_entity_poly.entity_id
_entity_poly.type
_entity_poly.pdbx_seq_one_letter_code
_entity_poly.pdbx_strand_id
1 'polypeptide(L)'
;MVLTFQRQHLPTPVQDSVLNLAADQSYPLKRRLILIGLLWRERGLHKYALIARVEAILGTGCFGKQATLTFARDIQFVRETFSQAGYALQYRRKKGHTGYAVLERPQIDEHIEKKIAAAVSEVSPEQAVVQARLSPAERVWQGASLSDLLLQQAVRLHLKSNPDLDTRSAQREVLRRMYLLEV
;
A
#
# COMPACT_ATOMS: atom_id res chain seq x y z
N MET A 1 2.76 28.81 28.04
CA MET A 1 4.20 28.72 27.70
C MET A 1 4.30 28.05 26.34
N VAL A 2 4.58 28.81 25.28
CA VAL A 2 4.74 28.26 23.93
C VAL A 2 6.22 27.91 23.78
N LEU A 3 6.54 26.62 23.70
CA LEU A 3 7.89 26.17 23.37
C LEU A 3 8.13 26.49 21.89
N THR A 4 8.77 27.63 21.62
CA THR A 4 9.23 27.98 20.28
C THR A 4 10.48 27.15 20.00
N PHE A 5 10.29 25.92 19.53
CA PHE A 5 11.39 25.07 19.10
C PHE A 5 12.04 25.73 17.88
N GLN A 6 13.32 26.12 17.99
CA GLN A 6 14.07 26.58 16.82
C GLN A 6 14.11 25.44 15.80
N ARG A 7 13.57 25.66 14.60
CA ARG A 7 13.66 24.74 13.46
C ARG A 7 15.12 24.64 13.00
N GLN A 8 15.96 23.98 13.77
CA GLN A 8 17.16 23.37 13.21
C GLN A 8 16.66 22.18 12.40
N HIS A 9 16.96 22.18 11.09
CA HIS A 9 16.63 21.05 10.22
C HIS A 9 17.45 19.85 10.69
N LEU A 10 16.86 19.03 11.57
CA LEU A 10 17.42 17.74 11.94
C LEU A 10 17.54 16.87 10.68
N PRO A 11 18.54 15.99 10.57
CA PRO A 11 18.58 15.00 9.49
C PRO A 11 17.31 14.14 9.50
N THR A 12 16.77 13.81 8.32
CA THR A 12 15.54 12.99 8.19
C THR A 12 15.58 11.69 9.00
N PRO A 13 16.69 10.92 9.03
CA PRO A 13 16.75 9.70 9.85
C PRO A 13 16.58 9.95 11.36
N VAL A 14 17.03 11.11 11.85
CA VAL A 14 16.87 11.51 13.26
C VAL A 14 15.42 11.91 13.52
N GLN A 15 14.79 12.66 12.60
CA GLN A 15 13.37 13.00 12.69
C GLN A 15 12.49 11.75 12.71
N ASP A 16 12.75 10.81 11.81
CA ASP A 16 12.01 9.54 11.71
C ASP A 16 12.18 8.70 12.99
N SER A 17 13.40 8.64 13.52
CA SER A 17 13.68 7.90 14.75
C SER A 17 12.93 8.50 15.95
N VAL A 18 12.93 9.83 16.09
CA VAL A 18 12.18 10.53 17.16
C VAL A 18 10.68 10.31 16.99
N LEU A 19 10.16 10.39 15.77
CA LEU A 19 8.75 10.13 15.48
C LEU A 19 8.35 8.69 15.82
N ASN A 20 9.20 7.71 15.46
CA ASN A 20 8.95 6.30 15.76
C ASN A 20 8.97 6.04 17.26
N LEU A 21 9.94 6.59 18.00
CA LEU A 21 10.00 6.49 19.46
C LEU A 21 8.77 7.12 20.12
N ALA A 22 8.36 8.31 19.67
CA ALA A 22 7.16 8.97 20.17
C ALA A 22 5.88 8.17 19.84
N ALA A 23 5.83 7.56 18.66
CA ALA A 23 4.72 6.70 18.25
C ALA A 23 4.66 5.45 19.12
N ASP A 24 5.78 4.82 19.46
CA ASP A 24 5.84 3.65 20.34
C ASP A 24 5.22 3.89 21.71
N GLN A 25 5.25 5.12 22.19
CA GLN A 25 4.66 5.51 23.47
C GLN A 25 3.18 5.94 23.35
N SER A 26 2.63 6.07 22.14
CA SER A 26 1.30 6.64 21.91
C SER A 26 0.53 5.97 20.77
N TYR A 27 -0.45 5.13 21.12
CA TYR A 27 -1.38 4.51 20.16
C TYR A 27 -2.11 5.52 19.25
N PRO A 28 -2.64 6.66 19.75
CA PRO A 28 -3.22 7.67 18.88
C PRO A 28 -2.23 8.20 17.84
N LEU A 29 -0.96 8.41 18.22
CA LEU A 29 0.06 8.87 17.29
C LEU A 29 0.36 7.80 16.22
N LYS A 30 0.50 6.52 16.60
CA LYS A 30 0.62 5.41 15.63
C LYS A 30 -0.51 5.41 14.61
N ARG A 31 -1.77 5.47 15.08
CA ARG A 31 -2.93 5.51 14.17
C ARG A 31 -2.86 6.69 13.21
N ARG A 32 -2.52 7.88 13.69
CA ARG A 32 -2.43 9.10 12.88
C ARG A 32 -1.33 9.02 11.84
N LEU A 33 -0.14 8.51 12.20
CA LEU A 33 0.97 8.33 11.27
C LEU A 33 0.61 7.32 10.16
N ILE A 34 -0.05 6.22 10.52
CA ILE A 34 -0.54 5.25 9.52
C ILE A 34 -1.59 5.89 8.61
N LEU A 35 -2.54 6.65 9.17
CA LEU A 35 -3.54 7.36 8.37
C LEU A 35 -2.90 8.37 7.42
N ILE A 36 -1.87 9.12 7.85
CA ILE A 36 -1.10 10.02 6.99
C ILE A 36 -0.48 9.24 5.84
N GLY A 37 0.21 8.13 6.12
CA GLY A 37 0.84 7.31 5.09
C GLY A 37 -0.15 6.66 4.11
N LEU A 38 -1.26 6.11 4.61
CA LEU A 38 -2.34 5.56 3.77
C LEU A 38 -2.93 6.64 2.87
N LEU A 39 -3.29 7.78 3.44
CA LEU A 39 -3.82 8.88 2.67
C LEU A 39 -2.79 9.35 1.67
N TRP A 40 -1.52 9.50 2.04
CA TRP A 40 -0.42 9.94 1.16
C TRP A 40 -0.24 9.05 -0.08
N ARG A 41 -0.40 7.74 0.07
CA ARG A 41 -0.21 6.79 -1.04
C ARG A 41 -1.48 6.54 -1.85
N GLU A 42 -2.65 6.64 -1.20
CA GLU A 42 -3.90 6.16 -1.79
C GLU A 42 -4.96 7.25 -1.82
N ARG A 43 -5.78 7.26 -2.88
CA ARG A 43 -6.90 8.20 -3.04
C ARG A 43 -8.22 7.46 -2.98
N GLY A 44 -9.26 8.13 -2.51
CA GLY A 44 -10.63 7.58 -2.55
C GLY A 44 -10.91 6.54 -1.47
N LEU A 45 -10.08 6.43 -0.43
CA LEU A 45 -10.40 5.58 0.70
C LEU A 45 -11.49 6.22 1.56
N HIS A 46 -12.57 5.49 1.83
CA HIS A 46 -13.63 5.92 2.74
C HIS A 46 -13.31 5.55 4.20
N LYS A 47 -14.06 6.13 5.14
CA LYS A 47 -13.88 5.94 6.60
C LYS A 47 -13.64 4.48 7.00
N TYR A 48 -14.56 3.57 6.63
CA TYR A 48 -14.45 2.17 7.04
C TYR A 48 -13.24 1.44 6.44
N ALA A 49 -12.84 1.76 5.21
CA ALA A 49 -11.64 1.19 4.60
C ALA A 49 -10.36 1.65 5.31
N LEU A 50 -10.31 2.94 5.70
CA LEU A 50 -9.19 3.47 6.48
C LEU A 50 -9.10 2.82 7.86
N ILE A 51 -10.23 2.68 8.57
CA ILE A 51 -10.27 2.00 9.88
C ILE A 51 -9.77 0.56 9.75
N ALA A 52 -10.33 -0.21 8.81
CA ALA A 52 -9.97 -1.61 8.63
C ALA A 52 -8.48 -1.81 8.31
N ARG A 53 -7.87 -0.93 7.50
CA ARG A 53 -6.44 -1.00 7.18
C ARG A 53 -5.55 -0.64 8.36
N VAL A 54 -5.93 0.37 9.14
CA VAL A 54 -5.20 0.71 10.35
C VAL A 54 -5.29 -0.43 11.37
N GLU A 55 -6.45 -1.08 11.51
CA GLU A 55 -6.61 -2.29 12.34
C GLU A 55 -5.82 -3.49 11.83
N ALA A 56 -5.70 -3.67 10.51
CA ALA A 56 -4.85 -4.72 9.95
C ALA A 56 -3.37 -4.52 10.30
N ILE A 57 -2.93 -3.29 10.54
CA ILE A 57 -1.54 -2.95 10.89
C ILE A 57 -1.31 -2.96 12.40
N LEU A 58 -2.22 -2.37 13.19
CA LEU A 58 -2.06 -2.20 14.64
C LEU A 58 -2.80 -3.23 15.50
N GLY A 59 -3.57 -4.12 14.89
CA GLY A 59 -4.47 -5.05 15.56
C GLY A 59 -5.92 -4.54 15.62
N THR A 60 -6.84 -5.51 15.60
CA THR A 60 -8.28 -5.29 15.68
C THR A 60 -8.66 -4.52 16.94
N GLY A 61 -9.55 -3.52 16.81
CA GLY A 61 -10.02 -2.74 17.95
C GLY A 61 -9.08 -1.62 18.39
N CYS A 62 -8.02 -1.31 17.63
CA CYS A 62 -7.08 -0.24 17.98
C CYS A 62 -7.72 1.16 18.07
N PHE A 63 -8.93 1.36 17.53
CA PHE A 63 -9.72 2.59 17.69
C PHE A 63 -10.62 2.59 18.94
N GLY A 64 -10.69 1.48 19.69
CA GLY A 64 -11.51 1.29 20.87
C GLY A 64 -13.01 1.14 20.56
N LYS A 65 -13.83 1.08 21.62
CA LYS A 65 -15.29 0.85 21.53
C LYS A 65 -16.03 1.91 20.71
N GLN A 66 -15.50 3.12 20.62
CA GLN A 66 -16.09 4.25 19.87
C GLN A 66 -15.30 4.55 18.60
N ALA A 67 -15.07 3.53 17.76
CA ALA A 67 -14.14 3.61 16.63
C ALA A 67 -14.41 4.80 15.68
N THR A 68 -15.69 5.11 15.40
CA THR A 68 -16.05 6.25 14.54
C THR A 68 -15.66 7.60 15.16
N LEU A 69 -15.83 7.77 16.48
CA LEU A 69 -15.47 9.02 17.16
C LEU A 69 -13.95 9.17 17.25
N THR A 70 -13.24 8.09 17.58
CA THR A 70 -11.78 8.06 17.60
C THR A 70 -11.22 8.41 16.22
N PHE A 71 -11.77 7.79 15.17
CA PHE A 71 -11.40 8.10 13.78
C PHE A 71 -11.67 9.57 13.43
N ALA A 72 -12.80 10.15 13.84
CA ALA A 72 -13.12 11.55 13.58
C ALA A 72 -12.10 12.52 14.21
N ARG A 73 -11.60 12.21 15.42
CA ARG A 73 -10.53 12.98 16.07
C ARG A 73 -9.21 12.82 15.36
N ASP A 74 -8.87 11.59 14.98
CA ASP A 74 -7.61 11.29 14.30
C ASP A 74 -7.57 11.91 12.89
N ILE A 75 -8.67 11.87 12.12
CA ILE A 75 -8.72 12.48 10.79
C ILE A 75 -8.68 14.02 10.85
N GLN A 76 -9.19 14.63 11.92
CA GLN A 76 -9.09 16.08 12.13
C GLN A 76 -7.64 16.49 12.36
N PHE A 77 -6.91 15.77 13.22
CA PHE A 77 -5.47 15.97 13.41
C PHE A 77 -4.70 15.82 12.09
N VAL A 78 -5.01 14.78 11.31
CA VAL A 78 -4.36 14.53 10.01
C VAL A 78 -4.65 15.67 9.02
N ARG A 79 -5.88 16.21 9.01
CA ARG A 79 -6.24 17.37 8.19
C ARG A 79 -5.41 18.61 8.56
N GLU A 80 -5.27 18.89 9.85
CA GLU A 80 -4.46 20.00 10.35
C GLU A 80 -2.98 19.82 10.00
N THR A 81 -2.47 18.60 10.11
CA THR A 81 -1.08 18.25 9.74
C THR A 81 -0.82 18.51 8.25
N PHE A 82 -1.72 18.06 7.37
CA PHE A 82 -1.60 18.34 5.93
C PHE A 82 -1.68 19.85 5.64
N SER A 83 -2.61 20.56 6.28
CA SER A 83 -2.77 22.01 6.11
C SER A 83 -1.49 22.77 6.48
N GLN A 84 -0.85 22.41 7.59
CA GLN A 84 0.43 23.00 8.01
C GLN A 84 1.58 22.71 7.04
N ALA A 85 1.49 21.62 6.27
CA ALA A 85 2.44 21.25 5.23
C ALA A 85 2.08 21.82 3.85
N GLY A 86 1.04 22.66 3.74
CA GLY A 86 0.61 23.27 2.47
C GLY A 86 -0.23 22.36 1.59
N TYR A 87 -0.85 21.32 2.14
CA TYR A 87 -1.74 20.40 1.41
C TYR A 87 -3.16 20.43 1.97
N ALA A 88 -4.16 20.19 1.10
CA ALA A 88 -5.55 20.10 1.52
C ALA A 88 -6.08 18.66 1.51
N LEU A 89 -6.52 18.14 2.67
CA LEU A 89 -7.24 16.86 2.77
C LEU A 89 -8.76 17.07 2.67
N GLN A 90 -9.38 16.54 1.61
CA GLN A 90 -10.82 16.66 1.35
C GLN A 90 -11.52 15.30 1.25
N TYR A 91 -12.79 15.27 1.63
CA TYR A 91 -13.68 14.14 1.37
C TYR A 91 -14.53 14.44 0.14
N ARG A 92 -14.38 13.64 -0.93
CA ARG A 92 -15.14 13.79 -2.18
C ARG A 92 -16.30 12.81 -2.21
N ARG A 93 -17.44 13.26 -2.76
CA ARG A 93 -18.68 12.48 -2.96
C ARG A 93 -19.10 12.53 -4.44
N LYS A 94 -18.18 12.22 -5.36
CA LYS A 94 -18.47 12.19 -6.80
C LYS A 94 -18.62 10.74 -7.26
N LYS A 95 -19.55 10.46 -8.17
CA LYS A 95 -19.74 9.12 -8.78
C LYS A 95 -18.38 8.63 -9.33
N GLY A 96 -17.89 7.50 -8.83
CA GLY A 96 -16.59 6.90 -9.17
C GLY A 96 -15.38 7.37 -8.34
N HIS A 97 -15.50 8.45 -7.54
CA HIS A 97 -14.41 8.99 -6.71
C HIS A 97 -14.93 9.43 -5.33
N THR A 98 -15.47 8.46 -4.59
CA THR A 98 -15.95 8.69 -3.21
C THR A 98 -14.83 8.37 -2.23
N GLY A 99 -14.48 9.30 -1.35
CA GLY A 99 -13.51 9.05 -0.27
C GLY A 99 -12.59 10.23 0.00
N TYR A 100 -11.63 10.02 0.89
CA TYR A 100 -10.61 11.00 1.24
C TYR A 100 -9.53 11.10 0.16
N ALA A 101 -9.10 12.33 -0.13
CA ALA A 101 -8.00 12.61 -1.04
C ALA A 101 -7.24 13.86 -0.59
N VAL A 102 -5.91 13.82 -0.68
CA VAL A 102 -5.07 15.01 -0.51
C VAL A 102 -4.89 15.65 -1.88
N LEU A 103 -5.21 16.95 -1.95
CA LEU A 103 -5.03 17.79 -3.13
C LEU A 103 -3.58 18.25 -3.23
N GLU A 104 -3.21 18.77 -4.40
CA GLU A 104 -1.90 19.43 -4.62
C GLU A 104 -0.69 18.51 -4.37
N ARG A 105 -0.91 17.19 -4.43
CA ARG A 105 0.19 16.24 -4.54
C ARG A 105 0.98 16.52 -5.82
N PRO A 106 2.30 16.30 -5.81
CA PRO A 106 3.06 16.19 -7.05
C PRO A 106 2.32 15.23 -7.97
N GLN A 107 1.91 15.74 -9.13
CA GLN A 107 1.27 14.91 -10.13
C GLN A 107 2.28 13.85 -10.55
N ILE A 108 1.84 12.60 -10.65
CA ILE A 108 2.66 11.56 -11.26
C ILE A 108 2.94 12.05 -12.68
N ASP A 109 4.19 11.93 -13.13
CA ASP A 109 4.56 12.31 -14.49
C ASP A 109 3.61 11.65 -15.49
N GLU A 110 3.14 12.41 -16.48
CA GLU A 110 2.13 11.96 -17.44
C GLU A 110 2.57 10.68 -18.18
N HIS A 111 3.88 10.48 -18.37
CA HIS A 111 4.43 9.25 -18.94
C HIS A 111 4.21 8.03 -18.04
N ILE A 112 4.37 8.20 -16.73
CA ILE A 112 4.12 7.13 -15.76
C ILE A 112 2.62 6.84 -15.68
N GLU A 113 1.76 7.87 -15.69
CA GLU A 113 0.31 7.67 -15.76
C GLU A 113 -0.10 6.88 -17.01
N LYS A 114 0.48 7.21 -18.18
CA LYS A 114 0.24 6.46 -19.43
C LYS A 114 0.72 5.02 -19.35
N LYS A 115 1.88 4.76 -18.72
CA LYS A 115 2.36 3.38 -18.51
C LYS A 115 1.45 2.59 -17.57
N ILE A 116 0.97 3.20 -16.50
CA ILE A 116 0.01 2.57 -15.59
C ILE A 116 -1.31 2.31 -16.32
N ALA A 117 -1.82 3.29 -17.07
CA ALA A 117 -3.05 3.15 -17.84
C ALA A 117 -2.94 2.04 -18.91
N ALA A 118 -1.80 1.96 -19.62
CA ALA A 118 -1.52 0.89 -20.57
C ALA A 118 -1.51 -0.48 -19.87
N ALA A 119 -0.75 -0.62 -18.77
CA ALA A 119 -0.70 -1.86 -18.00
C ALA A 119 -2.08 -2.27 -17.43
N VAL A 120 -2.91 -1.31 -17.00
CA VAL A 120 -4.28 -1.57 -16.55
C VAL A 120 -5.19 -1.94 -17.73
N SER A 121 -4.99 -1.34 -18.91
CA SER A 121 -5.77 -1.68 -20.11
C SER A 121 -5.48 -3.07 -20.65
N GLU A 122 -4.31 -3.64 -20.34
CA GLU A 122 -3.97 -5.04 -20.62
C GLU A 122 -4.74 -6.01 -19.71
N VAL A 123 -5.28 -5.55 -18.57
CA VAL A 123 -6.14 -6.37 -17.71
C VAL A 123 -7.54 -6.39 -18.29
N SER A 124 -8.02 -7.56 -18.67
CA SER A 124 -9.39 -7.71 -19.18
C SER A 124 -10.41 -7.26 -18.12
N PRO A 125 -11.41 -6.43 -18.47
CA PRO A 125 -12.50 -6.06 -17.56
C PRO A 125 -13.20 -7.27 -16.94
N GLU A 126 -13.27 -8.39 -17.68
CA GLU A 126 -13.83 -9.64 -17.20
C GLU A 126 -12.98 -10.27 -16.09
N GLN A 127 -11.64 -10.22 -16.23
CA GLN A 127 -10.72 -10.68 -15.19
C GLN A 127 -10.84 -9.85 -13.92
N ALA A 128 -11.01 -8.53 -14.06
CA ALA A 128 -11.23 -7.64 -12.91
C ALA A 128 -12.53 -7.97 -12.16
N VAL A 129 -13.61 -8.29 -12.88
CA VAL A 129 -14.90 -8.70 -12.28
C VAL A 129 -14.77 -10.05 -11.57
N VAL A 130 -14.09 -11.02 -12.17
CA VAL A 130 -13.83 -12.33 -11.52
C VAL A 130 -13.01 -12.12 -10.25
N GLN A 131 -11.93 -11.36 -10.33
CA GLN A 131 -11.04 -11.13 -9.19
C GLN A 131 -11.70 -10.35 -8.05
N ALA A 132 -12.62 -9.43 -8.37
CA ALA A 132 -13.42 -8.73 -7.37
C ALA A 132 -14.34 -9.66 -6.57
N ARG A 133 -14.80 -10.76 -7.16
CA ARG A 133 -15.69 -11.75 -6.52
C ARG A 133 -14.97 -12.76 -5.64
N LEU A 134 -13.66 -12.91 -5.79
CA LEU A 134 -12.87 -13.83 -4.97
C LEU A 134 -12.77 -13.32 -3.53
N SER A 135 -13.00 -14.23 -2.58
CA SER A 135 -12.67 -14.06 -1.17
C SER A 135 -11.16 -13.93 -0.97
N PRO A 136 -10.69 -13.42 0.18
CA PRO A 136 -9.26 -13.34 0.47
C PRO A 136 -8.53 -14.69 0.34
N ALA A 137 -9.14 -15.78 0.79
CA ALA A 137 -8.56 -17.12 0.69
C ALA A 137 -8.42 -17.58 -0.78
N GLU A 138 -9.44 -17.34 -1.60
CA GLU A 138 -9.41 -17.68 -3.02
C GLU A 138 -8.39 -16.85 -3.79
N ARG A 139 -8.16 -15.58 -3.40
CA ARG A 139 -7.09 -14.76 -3.99
C ARG A 139 -5.71 -15.29 -3.65
N VAL A 140 -5.50 -15.77 -2.42
CA VAL A 140 -4.24 -16.43 -2.02
C VAL A 140 -4.02 -17.69 -2.86
N TRP A 141 -5.05 -18.53 -2.99
CA TRP A 141 -4.99 -19.73 -3.83
C TRP A 141 -4.72 -19.40 -5.29
N GLN A 142 -5.41 -18.40 -5.85
CA GLN A 142 -5.17 -17.93 -7.21
C GLN A 142 -3.70 -17.49 -7.39
N GLY A 143 -3.15 -16.73 -6.44
CA GLY A 143 -1.75 -16.32 -6.46
C GLY A 143 -0.77 -17.49 -6.42
N ALA A 144 -1.04 -18.49 -5.57
CA ALA A 144 -0.23 -19.71 -5.50
C ALA A 144 -0.29 -20.50 -6.81
N SER A 145 -1.49 -20.72 -7.36
CA SER A 145 -1.68 -21.44 -8.63
C SER A 145 -1.02 -20.73 -9.81
N LEU A 146 -1.09 -19.39 -9.88
CA LEU A 146 -0.39 -18.62 -10.90
C LEU A 146 1.13 -18.75 -10.77
N SER A 147 1.65 -18.72 -9.54
CA SER A 147 3.09 -18.89 -9.28
C SER A 147 3.58 -20.28 -9.72
N ASP A 148 2.81 -21.33 -9.43
CA ASP A 148 3.11 -22.70 -9.88
C ASP A 148 3.09 -22.81 -11.40
N LEU A 149 2.10 -22.22 -12.07
CA LEU A 149 2.02 -22.21 -13.54
C LEU A 149 3.21 -21.51 -14.18
N LEU A 150 3.61 -20.35 -13.64
CA LEU A 150 4.77 -19.61 -14.12
C LEU A 150 6.06 -20.43 -13.92
N LEU A 151 6.21 -21.07 -12.76
CA LEU A 151 7.35 -21.94 -12.50
C LEU A 151 7.40 -23.11 -13.49
N GLN A 152 6.29 -23.81 -13.71
CA GLN A 152 6.22 -24.92 -14.67
C GLN A 152 6.57 -24.47 -16.09
N GLN A 153 6.08 -23.30 -16.51
CA GLN A 153 6.37 -22.75 -17.82
C GLN A 153 7.84 -22.36 -17.95
N ALA A 154 8.43 -21.74 -16.93
CA ALA A 154 9.84 -21.39 -16.90
C ALA A 154 10.74 -22.63 -16.96
N VAL A 155 10.40 -23.70 -16.22
CA VAL A 155 11.11 -25.00 -16.30
C VAL A 155 11.00 -25.60 -17.69
N ARG A 156 9.79 -25.60 -18.29
CA ARG A 156 9.58 -26.12 -19.65
C ARG A 156 10.43 -25.37 -20.67
N LEU A 157 10.49 -24.04 -20.59
CA LEU A 157 11.32 -23.23 -21.47
C LEU A 157 12.81 -23.50 -21.23
N HIS A 158 13.23 -23.64 -19.97
CA HIS A 158 14.63 -23.92 -19.62
C HIS A 158 15.10 -25.28 -20.16
N LEU A 159 14.28 -26.33 -20.04
CA LEU A 159 14.53 -27.64 -20.64
C LEU A 159 14.59 -27.58 -22.16
N LYS A 160 13.72 -26.78 -22.79
CA LYS A 160 13.76 -26.60 -24.25
C LYS A 160 15.08 -25.96 -24.72
N SER A 161 15.62 -25.03 -23.94
CA SER A 161 16.91 -24.39 -24.21
C SER A 161 18.12 -25.24 -23.81
N ASN A 162 17.93 -26.24 -22.94
CA ASN A 162 18.99 -27.08 -22.38
C ASN A 162 18.49 -28.54 -22.31
N PRO A 163 18.44 -29.25 -23.44
CA PRO A 163 17.79 -30.55 -23.54
C PRO A 163 18.47 -31.66 -22.72
N ASP A 164 19.74 -31.47 -22.35
CA ASP A 164 20.51 -32.44 -21.55
C ASP A 164 20.26 -32.32 -20.04
N LEU A 165 19.51 -31.29 -19.59
CA LEU A 165 19.14 -31.13 -18.19
C LEU A 165 17.97 -32.04 -17.82
N ASP A 166 18.02 -32.62 -16.62
CA ASP A 166 16.87 -33.29 -16.03
C ASP A 166 15.88 -32.27 -15.43
N THR A 167 14.61 -32.65 -15.34
CA THR A 167 13.54 -31.77 -14.85
C THR A 167 13.83 -31.23 -13.45
N ARG A 168 14.46 -32.03 -12.59
CA ARG A 168 14.72 -31.68 -11.19
C ARG A 168 15.84 -30.65 -11.05
N SER A 169 16.87 -30.70 -11.90
CA SER A 169 17.92 -29.68 -11.92
C SER A 169 17.43 -28.41 -12.60
N ALA A 170 16.65 -28.53 -13.68
CA ALA A 170 15.99 -27.38 -14.31
C ALA A 170 15.08 -26.62 -13.33
N GLN A 171 14.28 -27.33 -12.53
CA GLN A 171 13.43 -26.70 -11.51
C GLN A 171 14.25 -26.02 -10.41
N ARG A 172 15.32 -26.65 -9.93
CA ARG A 172 16.23 -26.04 -8.95
C ARG A 172 16.86 -24.76 -9.46
N GLU A 173 17.33 -24.77 -10.72
CA GLU A 173 17.99 -23.63 -11.35
C GLU A 173 17.01 -22.47 -11.61
N VAL A 174 15.80 -22.76 -12.08
CA VAL A 174 14.75 -21.75 -12.27
C VAL A 174 14.34 -21.13 -10.93
N LEU A 175 14.11 -21.95 -9.89
CA LEU A 175 13.81 -21.44 -8.54
C LEU A 175 14.95 -20.57 -8.01
N ARG A 176 16.20 -21.03 -8.17
CA ARG A 176 17.39 -20.26 -7.77
C ARG A 176 17.38 -18.87 -8.38
N ARG A 177 17.15 -18.77 -9.70
CA ARG A 177 17.08 -17.50 -10.42
C ARG A 177 15.91 -16.62 -10.00
N MET A 178 14.72 -17.20 -9.80
CA MET A 178 13.53 -16.45 -9.40
C MET A 178 13.64 -15.85 -8.00
N TYR A 179 14.31 -16.53 -7.07
CA TYR A 179 14.37 -16.11 -5.66
C TYR A 179 15.66 -15.38 -5.26
N LEU A 180 16.75 -15.48 -6.03
CA LEU A 180 18.01 -14.81 -5.69
C LEU A 180 18.22 -13.44 -6.35
N LEU A 181 17.28 -12.93 -7.16
CA LEU A 181 17.44 -11.64 -7.86
C LEU A 181 18.80 -11.53 -8.57
N GLU A 182 19.28 -12.61 -9.18
CA GLU A 182 20.41 -12.52 -10.11
C GLU A 182 19.86 -11.96 -11.43
N VAL A 183 19.78 -10.62 -11.50
CA VAL A 183 19.66 -9.85 -12.75
C VAL A 183 21.05 -9.57 -13.28
#